data_AF-A0A1Y3TZ54-F1
#
_entry.id   AF-A0A1Y3TZ54-F1
#
_cell.length_a   1.000
_cell.length_b   1.000
_cell.length_c   1.000
_cell.angle_alpha   90.00
_cell.angle_beta   90.00
_cell.angle_gamma   90.00
#
_symmetry.space_group_name_H-M   'P 1'
#
loop_
_entity.id
_entity.type
_entity.pdbx_description
1 polymer ?
#
loop_
_entity_poly.entity_id
_entity_poly.type
_entity_poly.pdbx_seq_one_letter_code
_entity_poly.pdbx_strand_id
1 'polypeptide(L)'
;MEYNYPKFTKEMKATHTILIPNMAVTQFRLLKYALEHEGYKCEILGNCGSAVAQLGLKYVHNDTCYPALLVIGQFIDALNSGKYDLDHTALLITQTGGGCRASNYIHLLRKALVKAGYPQIPVASLNFSGLEKDSGFQMDLPLLRQAVACVFYGDMLSALRNQVAPYENVPGQADRLVDTWIGRLGRALLAGKSYTAREMKHTFPLIAKEFAAIPVTRVPRVKVGVVGEIYVKYSPLGNNDLQKFLESEGCEVNFPGLMGFCQYCIFNMGEDHVLYGGKLATKFTTDRLLDWLDGIERAMLKAMSSAGFYAPGPFKELIEKPEGVISLGAKMGEGWLLTAEMIELVQGGYPNIVCAQPFGCLPNHIVGKGMVNKIRALYPVANITPIDYDPSATKVNQENRIKLMLAVAKERLENPAPAQPLTAEEIAGGAPTVGRHPMTV
;
A
#
# COMPACT_ATOMS: atom_id res chain seq x y z
N MET A 1 33.68 10.79 -9.65
CA MET A 1 33.94 9.34 -9.73
C MET A 1 32.67 8.69 -10.24
N GLU A 2 32.68 8.14 -11.45
CA GLU A 2 31.64 7.21 -11.86
C GLU A 2 31.75 5.99 -10.93
N TYR A 3 30.75 5.83 -10.06
CA TYR A 3 30.66 4.62 -9.25
C TYR A 3 30.30 3.47 -10.18
N ASN A 4 31.27 2.60 -10.46
CA ASN A 4 31.03 1.37 -11.21
C ASN A 4 30.40 0.36 -10.26
N TYR A 5 29.09 0.12 -10.39
CA TYR A 5 28.33 -0.87 -9.61
C TYR A 5 27.94 -2.05 -10.50
N PRO A 6 27.81 -3.27 -9.95
CA PRO A 6 27.35 -4.42 -10.72
C PRO A 6 25.92 -4.15 -11.22
N LYS A 7 25.74 -4.33 -12.52
CA LYS A 7 24.44 -4.20 -13.18
C LYS A 7 23.84 -5.59 -13.37
N PHE A 8 22.54 -5.71 -13.13
CA PHE A 8 21.82 -6.92 -13.51
C PHE A 8 21.83 -7.02 -15.04
N THR A 9 22.37 -8.08 -15.63
CA THR A 9 22.41 -8.26 -17.09
C THR A 9 21.28 -9.18 -17.57
N LYS A 10 21.07 -9.28 -18.89
CA LYS A 10 20.02 -10.16 -19.44
C LYS A 10 20.33 -11.63 -19.18
N GLU A 11 21.61 -12.01 -19.21
CA GLU A 11 22.09 -13.38 -18.99
C GLU A 11 21.82 -13.83 -17.54
N MET A 12 21.88 -12.87 -16.59
CA MET A 12 21.58 -13.13 -15.18
C MET A 12 20.13 -13.58 -14.95
N LYS A 13 19.21 -13.36 -15.90
CA LYS A 13 17.84 -13.90 -15.84
C LYS A 13 17.82 -15.42 -15.68
N ALA A 14 18.74 -16.14 -16.34
CA ALA A 14 18.80 -17.60 -16.29
C ALA A 14 19.52 -18.13 -15.05
N THR A 15 20.50 -17.38 -14.54
CA THR A 15 21.44 -17.86 -13.51
C THR A 15 21.11 -17.36 -12.11
N HIS A 16 20.61 -16.12 -11.98
CA HIS A 16 20.45 -15.48 -10.67
C HIS A 16 19.07 -15.70 -10.06
N THR A 17 19.03 -15.82 -8.73
CA THR A 17 17.79 -15.69 -7.94
C THR A 17 17.61 -14.22 -7.54
N ILE A 18 16.45 -13.66 -7.83
CA ILE A 18 16.10 -12.27 -7.54
C ILE A 18 15.33 -12.19 -6.22
N LEU A 19 15.92 -11.54 -5.22
CA LEU A 19 15.24 -11.26 -3.96
C LEU A 19 14.43 -9.96 -4.07
N ILE A 20 13.20 -9.98 -3.57
CA ILE A 20 12.24 -8.88 -3.66
C ILE A 20 11.70 -8.58 -2.25
N PRO A 21 11.76 -7.33 -1.76
CA PRO A 21 11.24 -6.98 -0.44
C PRO A 21 9.71 -6.99 -0.49
N ASN A 22 9.08 -7.41 0.60
CA ASN A 22 7.64 -7.55 0.64
C ASN A 22 6.96 -6.25 1.10
N MET A 23 6.34 -5.55 0.14
CA MET A 23 5.58 -4.33 0.41
C MET A 23 4.08 -4.62 0.58
N ALA A 24 3.46 -5.29 -0.39
CA ALA A 24 2.02 -5.61 -0.39
C ALA A 24 1.83 -7.11 -0.59
N VAL A 25 1.60 -7.83 0.52
CA VAL A 25 1.76 -9.29 0.61
C VAL A 25 0.99 -10.04 -0.46
N THR A 26 -0.31 -9.76 -0.64
CA THR A 26 -1.18 -10.46 -1.59
C THR A 26 -0.74 -10.21 -3.04
N GLN A 27 -0.51 -8.94 -3.39
CA GLN A 27 -0.12 -8.49 -4.73
C GLN A 27 1.26 -9.05 -5.11
N PHE A 28 2.22 -9.05 -4.18
CA PHE A 28 3.59 -9.52 -4.43
C PHE A 28 3.67 -11.04 -4.54
N ARG A 29 2.84 -11.78 -3.79
CA ARG A 29 2.68 -13.23 -3.97
C ARG A 29 2.17 -13.58 -5.38
N LEU A 30 1.26 -12.78 -5.94
CA LEU A 30 0.82 -12.95 -7.33
C LEU A 30 1.89 -12.52 -8.33
N LEU A 31 2.57 -11.39 -8.07
CA LEU A 31 3.65 -10.88 -8.92
C LEU A 31 4.80 -11.89 -9.06
N LYS A 32 5.10 -12.68 -8.03
CA LYS A 32 6.04 -13.80 -8.10
C LYS A 32 5.73 -14.73 -9.27
N TYR A 33 4.47 -15.16 -9.41
CA TYR A 33 4.06 -16.04 -10.51
C TYR A 33 4.19 -15.38 -11.89
N ALA A 34 3.90 -14.07 -11.99
CA ALA A 34 4.09 -13.32 -13.23
C ALA A 34 5.57 -13.23 -13.62
N LEU A 35 6.46 -12.96 -12.66
CA LEU A 35 7.90 -12.96 -12.88
C LEU A 35 8.43 -14.34 -13.28
N GLU A 36 7.95 -15.40 -12.63
CA GLU A 36 8.29 -16.79 -12.96
C GLU A 36 7.80 -17.18 -14.36
N HIS A 37 6.60 -16.77 -14.76
CA HIS A 37 6.08 -16.96 -16.11
C HIS A 37 6.99 -16.31 -17.15
N GLU A 38 7.47 -15.10 -16.87
CA GLU A 38 8.44 -14.42 -17.73
C GLU A 38 9.85 -15.02 -17.64
N GLY A 39 10.10 -16.05 -16.83
CA GLY A 39 11.37 -16.78 -16.76
C GLY A 39 12.37 -16.20 -15.76
N TYR A 40 11.94 -15.35 -14.83
CA TYR A 40 12.75 -14.91 -13.70
C TYR A 40 12.65 -15.89 -12.53
N LYS A 41 13.78 -16.22 -11.90
CA LYS A 41 13.80 -16.90 -10.60
C LYS A 41 13.70 -15.83 -9.52
N CYS A 42 12.65 -15.84 -8.70
CA CYS A 42 12.50 -14.82 -7.67
C CYS A 42 11.94 -15.35 -6.34
N GLU A 43 12.27 -14.65 -5.27
CA GLU A 43 11.77 -14.89 -3.92
C GLU A 43 11.27 -13.59 -3.31
N ILE A 44 10.05 -13.62 -2.79
CA ILE A 44 9.50 -12.52 -2.00
C ILE A 44 9.95 -12.71 -0.55
N LEU A 45 10.71 -11.76 -0.04
CA LEU A 45 11.30 -11.82 1.29
C LEU A 45 10.24 -11.73 2.38
N GLY A 46 10.19 -12.76 3.22
CA GLY A 46 9.29 -12.84 4.39
C GLY A 46 9.99 -12.61 5.73
N ASN A 47 11.30 -12.38 5.75
CA ASN A 47 12.05 -12.14 6.97
C ASN A 47 11.64 -10.81 7.61
N CYS A 48 11.44 -10.83 8.92
CA CYS A 48 10.93 -9.72 9.71
C CYS A 48 11.55 -9.71 11.11
N GLY A 49 11.21 -8.71 11.91
CA GLY A 49 11.64 -8.59 13.31
C GLY A 49 12.71 -7.52 13.54
N SER A 50 13.13 -7.39 14.80
CA SER A 50 14.05 -6.33 15.23
C SER A 50 15.44 -6.43 14.61
N ALA A 51 15.90 -7.64 14.26
CA ALA A 51 17.17 -7.86 13.59
C ALA A 51 17.26 -7.12 12.24
N VAL A 52 16.17 -7.12 11.47
CA VAL A 52 16.07 -6.41 10.19
C VAL A 52 16.27 -4.90 10.40
N ALA A 53 15.57 -4.31 11.37
CA ALA A 53 15.71 -2.89 11.69
C ALA A 53 17.14 -2.53 12.17
N GLN A 54 17.75 -3.39 12.99
CA GLN A 54 19.12 -3.20 13.48
C GLN A 54 20.15 -3.26 12.35
N LEU A 55 20.00 -4.20 11.41
CA LEU A 55 20.87 -4.27 10.22
C LEU A 55 20.68 -3.03 9.34
N GLY A 56 19.44 -2.55 9.17
CA GLY A 56 19.16 -1.28 8.51
C GLY A 56 19.93 -0.12 9.16
N LEU A 57 19.80 0.05 10.48
CA LEU A 57 20.52 1.08 11.24
C LEU A 57 22.05 0.96 11.15
N LYS A 58 22.57 -0.26 11.05
CA LYS A 58 24.01 -0.51 10.95
C LYS A 58 24.60 -0.04 9.63
N TYR A 59 23.88 -0.23 8.52
CA TYR A 59 24.41 0.02 7.17
C TYR A 59 23.86 1.28 6.50
N VAL A 60 22.76 1.84 7.03
CA VAL A 60 22.09 3.03 6.53
C VAL A 60 22.05 4.09 7.63
N HIS A 61 22.19 5.36 7.26
CA HIS A 61 22.16 6.46 8.23
C HIS A 61 20.77 6.56 8.89
N ASN A 62 20.72 6.81 10.20
CA ASN A 62 19.48 6.91 10.99
C ASN A 62 18.53 8.02 10.50
N ASP A 63 19.06 9.12 9.95
CA ASP A 63 18.24 10.19 9.33
C ASP A 63 17.69 9.84 7.92
N THR A 64 17.73 8.57 7.52
CA THR A 64 17.13 8.09 6.29
C THR A 64 15.66 7.75 6.51
N CYS A 65 14.85 7.76 5.44
CA CYS A 65 13.45 7.33 5.49
C CYS A 65 13.33 5.91 6.06
N TYR A 66 12.44 5.69 7.03
CA TYR A 66 12.28 4.41 7.73
C TYR A 66 12.04 3.20 6.80
N PRO A 67 11.20 3.28 5.74
CA PRO A 67 11.09 2.23 4.73
C PRO A 67 12.42 1.84 4.08
N ALA A 68 13.31 2.80 3.81
CA ALA A 68 14.62 2.50 3.22
C ALA A 68 15.46 1.63 4.16
N LEU A 69 15.45 1.98 5.44
CA LEU A 69 16.16 1.28 6.49
C LEU A 69 15.65 -0.17 6.62
N LEU A 70 14.32 -0.36 6.63
CA LEU A 70 13.72 -1.67 6.70
C LEU A 70 13.99 -2.52 5.45
N VAL A 71 13.81 -1.96 4.25
CA VAL A 71 14.03 -2.70 2.99
C VAL A 71 15.50 -3.10 2.85
N ILE A 72 16.43 -2.19 3.10
CA ILE A 72 17.87 -2.48 3.03
C ILE A 72 18.27 -3.47 4.12
N GLY A 73 17.75 -3.31 5.34
CA GLY A 73 17.95 -4.26 6.42
C GLY A 73 17.43 -5.65 6.06
N GLN A 74 16.27 -5.75 5.41
CA GLN A 74 15.64 -7.00 5.03
C GLN A 74 16.49 -7.74 3.99
N PHE A 75 17.05 -7.01 3.02
CA PHE A 75 17.99 -7.57 2.07
C PHE A 75 19.27 -8.08 2.75
N ILE A 76 19.91 -7.26 3.58
CA ILE A 76 21.17 -7.65 4.23
C ILE A 76 20.96 -8.84 5.16
N ASP A 77 19.85 -8.88 5.89
CA ASP A 77 19.46 -10.02 6.73
C ASP A 77 19.29 -11.30 5.90
N ALA A 78 18.60 -11.21 4.75
CA ALA A 78 18.44 -12.32 3.83
C ALA A 78 19.80 -12.82 3.29
N LEU A 79 20.68 -11.91 2.86
CA LEU A 79 22.02 -12.25 2.38
C LEU A 79 22.89 -12.89 3.47
N ASN A 80 22.77 -12.44 4.73
CA ASN A 80 23.48 -13.02 5.88
C ASN A 80 22.94 -14.39 6.32
N SER A 81 21.78 -14.82 5.82
CA SER A 81 21.11 -16.05 6.29
C SER A 81 21.82 -17.35 5.91
N GLY A 82 22.76 -17.30 4.97
CA GLY A 82 23.45 -18.47 4.42
C GLY A 82 22.59 -19.33 3.47
N LYS A 83 21.35 -18.88 3.16
CA LYS A 83 20.42 -19.62 2.28
C LYS A 83 20.69 -19.44 0.78
N TYR A 84 21.36 -18.36 0.40
CA TYR A 84 21.50 -17.95 -1.00
C TYR A 84 22.93 -18.08 -1.49
N ASP A 85 23.08 -18.45 -2.76
CA ASP A 85 24.34 -18.35 -3.47
C ASP A 85 24.58 -16.88 -3.88
N LEU A 86 25.48 -16.21 -3.16
CA LEU A 86 25.70 -14.76 -3.29
C LEU A 86 26.28 -14.36 -4.66
N ASP A 87 26.95 -15.27 -5.36
CA ASP A 87 27.49 -15.01 -6.71
C ASP A 87 26.42 -15.18 -7.80
N HIS A 88 25.29 -15.79 -7.45
CA HIS A 88 24.11 -15.95 -8.30
C HIS A 88 22.85 -15.37 -7.63
N THR A 89 23.01 -14.30 -6.86
CA THR A 89 21.90 -13.57 -6.23
C THR A 89 21.85 -12.14 -6.74
N ALA A 90 20.64 -11.67 -7.04
CA ALA A 90 20.36 -10.29 -7.42
C ALA A 90 19.27 -9.72 -6.52
N LEU A 91 19.24 -8.40 -6.36
CA LEU A 91 18.18 -7.72 -5.62
C LEU A 91 17.31 -6.91 -6.57
N LEU A 92 16.00 -6.91 -6.34
CA LEU A 92 15.06 -6.06 -7.07
C LEU A 92 14.29 -5.17 -6.09
N ILE A 93 14.37 -3.87 -6.30
CA ILE A 93 13.67 -2.86 -5.49
C ILE A 93 12.75 -2.01 -6.36
N THR A 94 11.59 -1.63 -5.86
CA THR A 94 10.70 -0.67 -6.54
C THR A 94 11.27 0.74 -6.44
N GLN A 95 11.10 1.54 -7.50
CA GLN A 95 11.50 2.94 -7.51
C GLN A 95 10.40 3.77 -8.17
N THR A 96 9.75 4.62 -7.37
CA THR A 96 8.57 5.37 -7.80
C THR A 96 8.90 6.53 -8.73
N GLY A 97 10.13 7.03 -8.72
CA GLY A 97 10.56 8.14 -9.56
C GLY A 97 9.96 9.50 -9.19
N GLY A 98 9.24 9.59 -8.07
CA GLY A 98 8.68 10.83 -7.54
C GLY A 98 9.69 11.67 -6.76
N GLY A 99 9.26 12.83 -6.25
CA GLY A 99 10.11 13.76 -5.50
C GLY A 99 10.31 13.43 -4.01
N CYS A 100 10.04 12.19 -3.58
CA CYS A 100 10.33 11.73 -2.22
C CYS A 100 11.64 10.93 -2.16
N ARG A 101 12.03 10.49 -0.96
CA ARG A 101 13.30 9.75 -0.75
C ARG A 101 13.31 8.37 -1.40
N ALA A 102 12.16 7.79 -1.74
CA ALA A 102 12.05 6.45 -2.36
C ALA A 102 12.90 6.33 -3.64
N SER A 103 12.97 7.39 -4.45
CA SER A 103 13.78 7.45 -5.67
C SER A 103 15.28 7.24 -5.42
N ASN A 104 15.76 7.44 -4.19
CA ASN A 104 17.17 7.28 -3.81
C ASN A 104 17.47 5.96 -3.10
N TYR A 105 16.48 5.10 -2.83
CA TYR A 105 16.70 3.87 -2.06
C TYR A 105 17.70 2.92 -2.74
N ILE A 106 17.66 2.84 -4.08
CA ILE A 106 18.60 2.01 -4.84
C ILE A 106 20.07 2.42 -4.64
N HIS A 107 20.35 3.72 -4.59
CA HIS A 107 21.69 4.24 -4.35
C HIS A 107 22.17 3.95 -2.92
N LEU A 108 21.27 4.07 -1.95
CA LEU A 108 21.53 3.73 -0.56
C LEU A 108 21.79 2.23 -0.39
N LEU A 109 21.01 1.39 -1.06
CA LEU A 109 21.18 -0.06 -1.07
C LEU A 109 22.54 -0.45 -1.66
N ARG A 110 22.91 0.07 -2.82
CA ARG A 110 24.24 -0.17 -3.43
C ARG A 110 25.38 0.21 -2.47
N LYS A 111 25.30 1.36 -1.82
CA LYS A 111 26.29 1.80 -0.81
C LYS A 111 26.30 0.88 0.41
N ALA A 112 25.14 0.43 0.88
CA ALA A 112 25.03 -0.47 2.01
C ALA A 112 25.60 -1.87 1.70
N LEU A 113 25.39 -2.40 0.50
CA LEU A 113 25.97 -3.66 0.04
C LEU A 113 27.50 -3.64 0.04
N VAL A 114 28.12 -2.57 -0.48
CA VAL A 114 29.58 -2.42 -0.44
C VAL A 114 30.10 -2.46 1.00
N LYS A 115 29.42 -1.75 1.93
CA LYS A 115 29.78 -1.76 3.35
C LYS A 115 29.53 -3.10 4.05
N ALA A 116 28.52 -3.84 3.59
CA ALA A 116 28.17 -5.15 4.14
C ALA A 116 29.05 -6.30 3.62
N GLY A 117 29.93 -6.03 2.65
CA GLY A 117 30.81 -7.05 2.06
C GLY A 117 30.22 -7.74 0.83
N TYR A 118 29.17 -7.16 0.22
CA TYR A 118 28.49 -7.70 -0.96
C TYR A 118 28.59 -6.80 -2.21
N PRO A 119 29.78 -6.25 -2.55
CA PRO A 119 29.91 -5.30 -3.66
C PRO A 119 29.60 -5.89 -5.04
N GLN A 120 29.57 -7.22 -5.17
CA GLN A 120 29.32 -7.94 -6.43
C GLN A 120 27.84 -8.12 -6.73
N ILE A 121 26.94 -8.00 -5.74
CA ILE A 121 25.52 -8.30 -5.92
C ILE A 121 24.84 -7.21 -6.76
N PRO A 122 24.29 -7.54 -7.93
CA PRO A 122 23.59 -6.56 -8.76
C PRO A 122 22.26 -6.16 -8.14
N VAL A 123 21.94 -4.87 -8.28
CA VAL A 123 20.64 -4.30 -7.85
C VAL A 123 19.90 -3.76 -9.06
N ALA A 124 18.75 -4.38 -9.35
CA ALA A 124 17.80 -3.98 -10.37
C ALA A 124 16.70 -3.09 -9.77
N SER A 125 16.17 -2.18 -10.59
CA SER A 125 15.06 -1.30 -10.23
C SER A 125 13.80 -1.69 -11.01
N LEU A 126 12.71 -1.89 -10.29
CA LEU A 126 11.36 -1.95 -10.86
C LEU A 126 10.80 -0.53 -10.93
N ASN A 127 10.92 0.11 -12.09
CA ASN A 127 10.42 1.48 -12.31
C ASN A 127 9.81 1.67 -13.70
N PHE A 128 8.85 2.59 -13.79
CA PHE A 128 8.16 2.95 -15.04
C PHE A 128 8.72 4.23 -15.68
N SER A 129 9.67 4.90 -15.01
CA SER A 129 10.23 6.19 -15.43
C SER A 129 11.56 6.07 -16.18
N GLY A 130 12.06 4.85 -16.43
CA GLY A 130 13.32 4.60 -17.13
C GLY A 130 14.55 5.15 -16.40
N LEU A 131 14.52 5.12 -15.06
CA LEU A 131 15.57 5.70 -14.20
C LEU A 131 16.87 4.91 -14.26
N GLU A 132 16.80 3.62 -14.59
CA GLU A 132 17.93 2.69 -14.68
C GLU A 132 18.01 2.12 -16.10
N LYS A 133 18.37 2.97 -17.07
CA LYS A 133 18.39 2.62 -18.52
C LYS A 133 19.32 1.45 -18.87
N ASP A 134 20.31 1.18 -18.03
CA ASP A 134 21.31 0.14 -18.24
C ASP A 134 21.00 -1.16 -17.47
N SER A 135 19.83 -1.26 -16.83
CA SER A 135 19.41 -2.49 -16.15
C SER A 135 18.92 -3.54 -17.16
N GLY A 136 19.43 -4.76 -17.06
CA GLY A 136 18.98 -5.93 -17.81
C GLY A 136 17.61 -6.46 -17.37
N PHE A 137 17.06 -5.95 -16.26
CA PHE A 137 15.67 -6.21 -15.90
C PHE A 137 14.75 -5.37 -16.78
N GLN A 138 14.02 -6.01 -17.68
CA GLN A 138 13.14 -5.33 -18.63
C GLN A 138 11.69 -5.48 -18.20
N MET A 139 11.05 -4.36 -17.84
CA MET A 139 9.61 -4.29 -17.71
C MET A 139 9.00 -4.12 -19.11
N ASP A 140 8.73 -5.25 -19.77
CA ASP A 140 8.09 -5.26 -21.07
C ASP A 140 6.55 -5.27 -20.97
N LEU A 141 5.87 -5.19 -22.12
CA LEU A 141 4.42 -5.11 -22.16
C LEU A 141 3.72 -6.38 -21.62
N PRO A 142 4.18 -7.61 -21.90
CA PRO A 142 3.66 -8.83 -21.26
C PRO A 142 3.73 -8.78 -19.72
N LEU A 143 4.90 -8.50 -19.15
CA LEU A 143 5.07 -8.44 -17.70
C LEU A 143 4.22 -7.32 -17.08
N LEU A 144 4.15 -6.15 -17.74
CA LEU A 144 3.31 -5.04 -17.29
C LEU A 144 1.83 -5.44 -17.20
N ARG A 145 1.30 -6.14 -18.22
CA ARG A 145 -0.11 -6.58 -18.22
C ARG A 145 -0.39 -7.60 -17.11
N GLN A 146 0.55 -8.52 -16.87
CA GLN A 146 0.44 -9.45 -15.75
C GLN A 146 0.54 -8.75 -14.39
N ALA A 147 1.44 -7.78 -14.24
CA ALA A 147 1.57 -6.99 -13.02
C ALA A 147 0.28 -6.21 -12.72
N VAL A 148 -0.34 -5.57 -13.72
CA VAL A 148 -1.66 -4.91 -13.58
C VAL A 148 -2.71 -5.89 -13.07
N ALA A 149 -2.76 -7.10 -13.62
CA ALA A 149 -3.69 -8.12 -13.15
C ALA A 149 -3.39 -8.58 -11.72
N CYS A 150 -2.12 -8.76 -11.35
CA CYS A 150 -1.71 -9.10 -9.99
C CYS A 150 -2.15 -8.05 -8.97
N VAL A 151 -2.06 -6.75 -9.32
CA VAL A 151 -2.52 -5.66 -8.47
C VAL A 151 -4.04 -5.68 -8.33
N PHE A 152 -4.81 -5.77 -9.42
CA PHE A 152 -6.28 -5.83 -9.33
C PHE A 152 -6.78 -7.04 -8.53
N TYR A 153 -6.26 -8.25 -8.80
CA TYR A 153 -6.64 -9.41 -8.03
C TYR A 153 -6.22 -9.30 -6.57
N GLY A 154 -5.01 -8.81 -6.30
CA GLY A 154 -4.53 -8.65 -4.92
C GLY A 154 -5.34 -7.62 -4.14
N ASP A 155 -5.72 -6.51 -4.76
CA ASP A 155 -6.61 -5.49 -4.17
C ASP A 155 -7.99 -6.08 -3.86
N MET A 156 -8.60 -6.77 -4.82
CA MET A 156 -9.90 -7.41 -4.64
C MET A 156 -9.88 -8.47 -3.53
N LEU A 157 -8.88 -9.36 -3.54
CA LEU A 157 -8.74 -10.41 -2.53
C LEU A 157 -8.57 -9.82 -1.13
N SER A 158 -7.74 -8.78 -0.99
CA SER A 158 -7.51 -8.12 0.29
C SER A 158 -8.77 -7.39 0.77
N ALA A 159 -9.47 -6.67 -0.11
CA ALA A 159 -10.69 -5.96 0.24
C ALA A 159 -11.84 -6.91 0.65
N LEU A 160 -12.02 -8.02 -0.06
CA LEU A 160 -13.02 -9.04 0.28
C LEU A 160 -12.68 -9.75 1.59
N ARG A 161 -11.42 -10.16 1.76
CA ARG A 161 -10.94 -10.80 3.00
C ARG A 161 -11.22 -9.92 4.20
N ASN A 162 -10.92 -8.63 4.12
CA ASN A 162 -11.08 -7.72 5.26
C ASN A 162 -12.55 -7.44 5.62
N GLN A 163 -13.47 -7.62 4.67
CA GLN A 163 -14.91 -7.50 4.91
C GLN A 163 -15.56 -8.81 5.37
N VAL A 164 -14.87 -9.95 5.27
CA VAL A 164 -15.38 -11.26 5.69
C VAL A 164 -14.76 -11.72 7.00
N ALA A 165 -13.43 -11.66 7.13
CA ALA A 165 -12.69 -12.19 8.28
C ALA A 165 -13.18 -11.69 9.66
N PRO A 166 -13.60 -10.42 9.85
CA PRO A 166 -14.12 -9.96 11.15
C PRO A 166 -15.45 -10.61 11.58
N TYR A 167 -16.10 -11.33 10.67
CA TYR A 167 -17.47 -11.85 10.81
C TYR A 167 -17.58 -13.35 10.54
N GLU A 168 -16.52 -14.01 10.09
CA GLU A 168 -16.58 -15.43 9.73
C GLU A 168 -16.88 -16.30 10.94
N ASN A 169 -17.76 -17.30 10.75
CA ASN A 169 -18.15 -18.20 11.84
C ASN A 169 -17.02 -19.18 12.19
N VAL A 170 -16.10 -19.45 11.25
CA VAL A 170 -14.93 -20.30 11.46
C VAL A 170 -13.67 -19.50 11.15
N PRO A 171 -12.84 -19.19 12.17
CA PRO A 171 -11.63 -18.40 11.99
C PRO A 171 -10.67 -18.92 10.89
N GLY A 172 -10.10 -18.00 10.15
CA GLY A 172 -9.18 -18.19 9.04
C GLY A 172 -9.80 -18.70 7.74
N GLN A 173 -11.14 -18.75 7.60
CA GLN A 173 -11.77 -19.20 6.34
C GLN A 173 -11.47 -18.23 5.19
N ALA A 174 -11.59 -16.93 5.43
CA ALA A 174 -11.27 -15.90 4.46
C ALA A 174 -9.78 -15.95 4.05
N ASP A 175 -8.87 -16.14 5.01
CA ASP A 175 -7.43 -16.27 4.75
C ASP A 175 -7.10 -17.49 3.87
N ARG A 176 -7.68 -18.66 4.20
CA ARG A 176 -7.54 -19.88 3.38
C ARG A 176 -8.10 -19.70 1.97
N LEU A 177 -9.17 -18.92 1.82
CA LEU A 177 -9.75 -18.61 0.51
C LEU A 177 -8.84 -17.68 -0.30
N VAL A 178 -8.22 -16.67 0.33
CA VAL A 178 -7.16 -15.85 -0.31
C VAL A 178 -6.03 -16.74 -0.81
N ASP A 179 -5.50 -17.65 0.02
CA ASP A 179 -4.43 -18.57 -0.37
C ASP A 179 -4.83 -19.48 -1.54
N THR A 180 -6.07 -19.97 -1.51
CA THR A 180 -6.63 -20.79 -2.59
C THR A 180 -6.68 -20.02 -3.90
N TRP A 181 -7.16 -18.77 -3.88
CA TRP A 181 -7.22 -17.93 -5.07
C TRP A 181 -5.85 -17.49 -5.56
N ILE A 182 -4.90 -17.18 -4.68
CA ILE A 182 -3.51 -16.91 -5.07
C ILE A 182 -2.92 -18.12 -5.79
N GLY A 183 -3.14 -19.34 -5.29
CA GLY A 183 -2.68 -20.56 -5.96
C GLY A 183 -3.37 -20.80 -7.32
N ARG A 184 -4.69 -20.56 -7.42
CA ARG A 184 -5.45 -20.71 -8.67
C ARG A 184 -5.01 -19.70 -9.73
N LEU A 185 -4.96 -18.42 -9.36
CA LEU A 185 -4.53 -17.33 -10.24
C LEU A 185 -3.05 -17.48 -10.62
N GLY A 186 -2.19 -17.86 -9.67
CA GLY A 186 -0.78 -18.11 -9.92
C GLY A 186 -0.55 -19.20 -10.97
N ARG A 187 -1.25 -20.34 -10.86
CA ARG A 187 -1.19 -21.39 -11.90
C ARG A 187 -1.71 -20.91 -13.26
N ALA A 188 -2.74 -20.06 -13.27
CA ALA A 188 -3.25 -19.50 -14.51
C ALA A 188 -2.24 -18.53 -15.15
N LEU A 189 -1.58 -17.68 -14.36
CA LEU A 189 -0.51 -16.79 -14.81
C LEU A 189 0.66 -17.58 -15.40
N LEU A 190 1.12 -18.65 -14.73
CA LEU A 190 2.16 -19.55 -15.23
C LEU A 190 1.78 -20.24 -16.56
N ALA A 191 0.48 -20.36 -16.85
CA ALA A 191 -0.03 -20.90 -18.10
C ALA A 191 -0.32 -19.81 -19.16
N GLY A 192 0.12 -18.57 -18.92
CA GLY A 192 -0.11 -17.43 -19.83
C GLY A 192 -1.57 -16.98 -19.90
N LYS A 193 -2.32 -17.10 -18.79
CA LYS A 193 -3.75 -16.76 -18.69
C LYS A 193 -4.05 -15.84 -17.51
N SER A 194 -5.31 -15.42 -17.41
CA SER A 194 -5.87 -14.63 -16.31
C SER A 194 -5.35 -13.20 -16.19
N TYR A 195 -4.61 -12.65 -17.16
CA TYR A 195 -4.12 -11.27 -17.09
C TYR A 195 -4.74 -10.32 -18.12
N THR A 196 -5.58 -10.81 -19.04
CA THR A 196 -6.29 -9.92 -19.96
C THR A 196 -7.51 -9.28 -19.28
N ALA A 197 -7.92 -8.10 -19.76
CA ALA A 197 -9.10 -7.42 -19.26
C ALA A 197 -10.37 -8.30 -19.32
N ARG A 198 -10.52 -9.12 -20.36
CA ARG A 198 -11.66 -10.04 -20.50
C ARG A 198 -11.64 -11.12 -19.43
N GLU A 199 -10.49 -11.74 -19.20
CA GLU A 199 -10.35 -12.80 -18.18
C GLU A 199 -10.53 -12.25 -16.77
N MET A 200 -9.96 -11.08 -16.48
CA MET A 200 -10.17 -10.39 -15.19
C MET A 200 -11.65 -10.14 -14.93
N LYS A 201 -12.36 -9.54 -15.91
CA LYS A 201 -13.80 -9.27 -15.84
C LYS A 201 -14.65 -10.53 -15.64
N HIS A 202 -14.21 -11.66 -16.21
CA HIS A 202 -14.86 -12.95 -16.00
C HIS A 202 -14.58 -13.53 -14.61
N THR A 203 -13.38 -13.30 -14.09
CA THR A 203 -12.91 -13.91 -12.83
C THR A 203 -13.41 -13.16 -11.60
N PHE A 204 -13.54 -11.83 -11.64
CA PHE A 204 -13.98 -11.04 -10.47
C PHE A 204 -15.30 -11.53 -9.87
N PRO A 205 -16.38 -11.79 -10.62
CA PRO A 205 -17.63 -12.31 -10.05
C PRO A 205 -17.47 -13.68 -9.38
N LEU A 206 -16.55 -14.53 -9.87
CA LEU A 206 -16.29 -15.84 -9.28
C LEU A 206 -15.63 -15.71 -7.91
N ILE A 207 -14.63 -14.83 -7.81
CA ILE A 207 -13.97 -14.52 -6.54
C ILE A 207 -15.00 -13.97 -5.54
N ALA A 208 -15.74 -12.92 -5.93
CA ALA A 208 -16.73 -12.29 -5.07
C ALA A 208 -17.80 -13.28 -4.57
N LYS A 209 -18.28 -14.16 -5.45
CA LYS A 209 -19.26 -15.19 -5.11
C LYS A 209 -18.72 -16.20 -4.09
N GLU A 210 -17.48 -16.65 -4.21
CA GLU A 210 -16.88 -17.58 -3.24
C GLU A 210 -16.70 -16.93 -1.86
N PHE A 211 -16.30 -15.65 -1.80
CA PHE A 211 -16.25 -14.92 -0.52
C PHE A 211 -17.64 -14.72 0.08
N ALA A 212 -18.65 -14.41 -0.73
CA ALA A 212 -20.04 -14.25 -0.26
C ALA A 212 -20.66 -15.55 0.27
N ALA A 213 -20.12 -16.71 -0.13
CA ALA A 213 -20.56 -18.02 0.33
C ALA A 213 -19.98 -18.41 1.70
N ILE A 214 -19.01 -17.68 2.23
CA ILE A 214 -18.46 -17.93 3.58
C ILE A 214 -19.54 -17.62 4.62
N PRO A 215 -19.90 -18.55 5.51
CA PRO A 215 -20.85 -18.29 6.60
C PRO A 215 -20.31 -17.23 7.55
N VAL A 216 -21.05 -16.13 7.69
CA VAL A 216 -20.69 -14.99 8.56
C VAL A 216 -21.83 -14.63 9.51
N THR A 217 -21.47 -14.18 10.71
CA THR A 217 -22.39 -13.54 11.66
C THR A 217 -22.05 -12.06 11.74
N ARG A 218 -22.88 -11.23 11.10
CA ARG A 218 -22.69 -9.77 11.06
C ARG A 218 -23.12 -9.17 12.39
N VAL A 219 -22.16 -8.60 13.11
CA VAL A 219 -22.37 -7.82 14.34
C VAL A 219 -21.80 -6.41 14.13
N PRO A 220 -22.26 -5.36 14.82
CA PRO A 220 -21.61 -4.07 14.74
C PRO A 220 -20.12 -4.18 15.13
N ARG A 221 -19.23 -3.65 14.29
CA ARG A 221 -17.78 -3.58 14.53
C ARG A 221 -17.29 -2.16 14.30
N VAL A 222 -16.26 -1.76 15.02
CA VAL A 222 -15.54 -0.51 14.72
C VAL A 222 -14.88 -0.66 13.36
N LYS A 223 -15.20 0.26 12.44
CA LYS A 223 -14.60 0.31 11.10
C LYS A 223 -13.41 1.26 11.09
N VAL A 224 -12.27 0.76 10.62
CA VAL A 224 -10.99 1.50 10.59
C VAL A 224 -10.42 1.51 9.18
N GLY A 225 -10.21 2.70 8.62
CA GLY A 225 -9.44 2.90 7.40
C GLY A 225 -7.94 3.03 7.72
N VAL A 226 -7.08 2.47 6.88
CA VAL A 226 -5.63 2.65 6.97
C VAL A 226 -5.11 3.28 5.68
N VAL A 227 -4.52 4.46 5.84
CA VAL A 227 -3.90 5.24 4.77
C VAL A 227 -2.48 5.61 5.18
N GLY A 228 -1.71 6.19 4.27
CA GLY A 228 -0.43 6.80 4.61
C GLY A 228 0.64 6.53 3.56
N GLU A 229 1.90 6.48 4.00
CA GLU A 229 3.01 6.21 3.09
C GLU A 229 2.92 4.79 2.53
N ILE A 230 3.16 4.61 1.23
CA ILE A 230 2.87 3.37 0.51
C ILE A 230 3.48 2.12 1.14
N TYR A 231 4.73 2.17 1.59
CA TYR A 231 5.38 1.00 2.19
C TYR A 231 4.83 0.73 3.59
N VAL A 232 4.72 1.75 4.44
CA VAL A 232 4.20 1.59 5.81
C VAL A 232 2.70 1.26 5.81
N LYS A 233 1.93 1.70 4.82
CA LYS A 233 0.50 1.37 4.68
C LYS A 233 0.29 -0.14 4.54
N TYR A 234 1.07 -0.81 3.67
CA TYR A 234 0.83 -2.21 3.33
C TYR A 234 1.77 -3.22 4.02
N SER A 235 3.02 -2.83 4.30
CA SER A 235 4.03 -3.77 4.77
C SER A 235 3.86 -4.05 6.27
N PRO A 236 3.64 -5.31 6.68
CA PRO A 236 3.55 -5.64 8.10
C PRO A 236 4.86 -5.36 8.86
N LEU A 237 6.01 -5.49 8.18
CA LEU A 237 7.31 -5.08 8.72
C LEU A 237 7.39 -3.56 8.94
N GLY A 238 6.76 -2.77 8.05
CA GLY A 238 6.75 -1.31 8.12
C GLY A 238 5.88 -0.75 9.25
N ASN A 239 4.79 -1.44 9.59
CA ASN A 239 3.75 -0.94 10.50
C ASN A 239 3.47 -1.81 11.72
N ASN A 240 4.40 -2.72 12.07
CA ASN A 240 4.28 -3.61 13.23
C ASN A 240 3.02 -4.52 13.19
N ASP A 241 2.68 -5.04 12.01
CA ASP A 241 1.49 -5.85 11.75
C ASP A 241 0.17 -5.12 12.09
N LEU A 242 0.05 -3.85 11.69
CA LEU A 242 -1.09 -2.98 12.03
C LEU A 242 -2.46 -3.62 11.75
N GLN A 243 -2.61 -4.29 10.60
CA GLN A 243 -3.86 -4.97 10.26
C GLN A 243 -4.23 -6.02 11.31
N LYS A 244 -3.29 -6.90 11.66
CA LYS A 244 -3.50 -7.98 12.65
C LYS A 244 -3.79 -7.40 14.03
N PHE A 245 -3.14 -6.30 14.39
CA PHE A 245 -3.42 -5.58 15.63
C PHE A 245 -4.85 -5.04 15.68
N LEU A 246 -5.30 -4.33 14.63
CA LEU A 246 -6.67 -3.81 14.55
C LEU A 246 -7.72 -4.94 14.57
N GLU A 247 -7.45 -6.06 13.90
CA GLU A 247 -8.31 -7.24 13.95
C GLU A 247 -8.39 -7.85 15.35
N SER A 248 -7.27 -7.88 16.08
CA SER A 248 -7.25 -8.34 17.48
C SER A 248 -8.04 -7.43 18.42
N GLU A 249 -8.21 -6.15 18.05
CA GLU A 249 -9.06 -5.19 18.76
C GLU A 249 -10.53 -5.24 18.32
N GLY A 250 -10.89 -6.18 17.43
CA GLY A 250 -12.25 -6.42 16.95
C GLY A 250 -12.71 -5.42 15.89
N CYS A 251 -11.80 -4.90 15.06
CA CYS A 251 -12.13 -3.96 14.00
C CYS A 251 -12.36 -4.64 12.63
N GLU A 252 -13.21 -4.04 11.80
CA GLU A 252 -13.22 -4.24 10.34
C GLU A 252 -12.27 -3.22 9.72
N VAL A 253 -11.29 -3.67 8.95
CA VAL A 253 -10.21 -2.83 8.44
C VAL A 253 -10.34 -2.62 6.93
N ASN A 254 -10.13 -1.39 6.45
CA ASN A 254 -10.09 -1.10 5.01
C ASN A 254 -8.78 -0.42 4.64
N PHE A 255 -8.11 -0.98 3.64
CA PHE A 255 -6.97 -0.38 2.96
C PHE A 255 -7.44 -0.01 1.55
N PRO A 256 -7.43 1.28 1.17
CA PRO A 256 -7.58 1.63 -0.25
C PRO A 256 -6.51 0.89 -1.06
N GLY A 257 -6.89 0.37 -2.24
CA GLY A 257 -6.07 -0.56 -3.02
C GLY A 257 -4.78 0.04 -3.60
N LEU A 258 -3.82 -0.82 -3.93
CA LEU A 258 -2.56 -0.41 -4.55
C LEU A 258 -2.76 0.14 -5.98
N MET A 259 -3.80 -0.32 -6.70
CA MET A 259 -4.12 0.17 -8.04
C MET A 259 -4.43 1.67 -8.04
N GLY A 260 -5.04 2.20 -6.98
CA GLY A 260 -5.28 3.65 -6.84
C GLY A 260 -3.98 4.46 -6.90
N PHE A 261 -2.90 3.95 -6.29
CA PHE A 261 -1.58 4.56 -6.40
C PHE A 261 -0.98 4.43 -7.80
N CYS A 262 -1.15 3.28 -8.47
CA CYS A 262 -0.72 3.10 -9.86
C CYS A 262 -1.43 4.08 -10.80
N GLN A 263 -2.75 4.21 -10.68
CA GLN A 263 -3.56 5.15 -11.45
C GLN A 263 -3.18 6.60 -11.12
N TYR A 264 -2.90 6.92 -9.86
CA TYR A 264 -2.35 8.21 -9.44
C TYR A 264 -1.04 8.57 -10.14
N CYS A 265 -0.08 7.64 -10.21
CA CYS A 265 1.16 7.87 -10.94
C CYS A 265 0.90 8.17 -12.43
N ILE A 266 0.03 7.39 -13.08
CA ILE A 266 -0.34 7.58 -14.50
C ILE A 266 -1.05 8.93 -14.69
N PHE A 267 -1.97 9.28 -13.79
CA PHE A 267 -2.70 10.55 -13.82
C PHE A 267 -1.76 11.74 -13.74
N ASN A 268 -0.84 11.76 -12.78
CA ASN A 268 0.08 12.88 -12.62
C ASN A 268 1.04 13.03 -13.81
N MET A 269 1.43 11.94 -14.47
CA MET A 269 2.21 12.02 -15.73
C MET A 269 1.45 12.80 -16.82
N GLY A 270 0.12 12.67 -16.86
CA GLY A 270 -0.75 13.43 -17.75
C GLY A 270 -0.99 14.86 -17.26
N GLU A 271 -1.33 15.03 -15.99
CA GLU A 271 -1.62 16.35 -15.41
C GLU A 271 -0.44 17.31 -15.43
N ASP A 272 0.79 16.79 -15.41
CA ASP A 272 1.98 17.62 -15.56
C ASP A 272 1.96 18.43 -16.87
N HIS A 273 1.37 17.87 -17.93
CA HIS A 273 1.15 18.60 -19.17
C HIS A 273 0.22 19.80 -19.00
N VAL A 274 -0.85 19.63 -18.22
CA VAL A 274 -1.89 20.64 -17.98
C VAL A 274 -1.37 21.74 -17.06
N LEU A 275 -0.69 21.36 -15.96
CA LEU A 275 -0.21 22.28 -14.93
C LEU A 275 1.07 23.01 -15.33
N TYR A 276 2.00 22.34 -16.01
CA TYR A 276 3.36 22.86 -16.26
C TYR A 276 3.71 22.95 -17.75
N GLY A 277 2.79 22.60 -18.65
CA GLY A 277 3.07 22.44 -20.06
C GLY A 277 3.75 21.09 -20.36
N GLY A 278 3.87 20.74 -21.64
CA GLY A 278 4.49 19.48 -22.05
C GLY A 278 3.98 18.98 -23.39
N LYS A 279 4.12 17.68 -23.66
CA LYS A 279 3.62 17.06 -24.89
C LYS A 279 2.16 16.63 -24.72
N LEU A 280 1.25 17.16 -25.55
CA LEU A 280 -0.16 16.77 -25.57
C LEU A 280 -0.36 15.26 -25.81
N ALA A 281 0.55 14.63 -26.56
CA ALA A 281 0.57 13.19 -26.76
C ALA A 281 0.71 12.41 -25.44
N THR A 282 1.45 12.93 -24.45
CA THR A 282 1.57 12.31 -23.12
C THR A 282 0.21 12.30 -22.42
N LYS A 283 -0.50 13.43 -22.37
CA LYS A 283 -1.84 13.50 -21.77
C LYS A 283 -2.83 12.53 -22.45
N PHE A 284 -2.85 12.52 -23.77
CA PHE A 284 -3.74 11.64 -24.53
C PHE A 284 -3.46 10.16 -24.24
N THR A 285 -2.19 9.76 -24.17
CA THR A 285 -1.81 8.36 -23.89
C THR A 285 -2.12 7.96 -22.45
N THR A 286 -1.86 8.81 -21.47
CA THR A 286 -2.21 8.55 -20.06
C THR A 286 -3.72 8.47 -19.87
N ASP A 287 -4.51 9.34 -20.52
CA ASP A 287 -5.97 9.32 -20.45
C ASP A 287 -6.56 8.03 -21.01
N ARG A 288 -6.07 7.57 -22.18
CA ARG A 288 -6.50 6.29 -22.76
C ARG A 288 -6.15 5.10 -21.87
N LEU A 289 -4.99 5.14 -21.22
CA LEU A 289 -4.60 4.10 -20.27
C LEU A 289 -5.50 4.11 -19.03
N LEU A 290 -5.82 5.29 -18.49
CA LEU A 290 -6.75 5.45 -17.37
C LEU A 290 -8.18 5.02 -17.74
N ASP A 291 -8.65 5.32 -18.96
CA ASP A 291 -9.94 4.86 -19.48
C ASP A 291 -10.00 3.32 -19.51
N TRP A 292 -8.92 2.68 -19.94
CA TRP A 292 -8.83 1.22 -19.98
C TRP A 292 -8.80 0.61 -18.58
N LEU A 293 -8.05 1.19 -17.64
CA LEU A 293 -8.00 0.76 -16.23
C LEU A 293 -9.36 0.96 -15.54
N ASP A 294 -10.02 2.11 -15.74
CA ASP A 294 -11.35 2.41 -15.20
C ASP A 294 -12.39 1.37 -15.67
N GLY A 295 -12.31 0.94 -16.93
CA GLY A 295 -13.18 -0.13 -17.44
C GLY A 295 -12.98 -1.50 -16.77
N ILE A 296 -11.78 -1.79 -16.25
CA ILE A 296 -11.49 -3.03 -15.47
C ILE A 296 -11.92 -2.83 -14.02
N GLU A 297 -11.54 -1.71 -13.43
CA GLU A 297 -11.86 -1.32 -12.05
C GLU A 297 -13.37 -1.32 -11.81
N ARG A 298 -14.18 -0.67 -12.67
CA ARG A 298 -15.64 -0.68 -12.55
C ARG A 298 -16.24 -2.07 -12.59
N ALA A 299 -15.65 -3.01 -13.34
CA ALA A 299 -16.11 -4.38 -13.37
C ALA A 299 -15.78 -5.13 -12.07
N MET A 300 -14.59 -4.90 -11.50
CA MET A 300 -14.21 -5.40 -10.17
C MET A 300 -15.14 -4.86 -9.09
N LEU A 301 -15.33 -3.55 -9.04
CA LEU A 301 -16.22 -2.88 -8.09
C LEU A 301 -17.67 -3.36 -8.21
N LYS A 302 -18.17 -3.52 -9.44
CA LYS A 302 -19.49 -4.09 -9.70
C LYS A 302 -19.60 -5.53 -9.19
N ALA A 303 -18.57 -6.36 -9.39
CA ALA A 303 -18.57 -7.73 -8.90
C ALA A 303 -18.62 -7.78 -7.36
N MET A 304 -17.85 -6.92 -6.69
CA MET A 304 -17.87 -6.79 -5.23
C MET A 304 -19.24 -6.34 -4.71
N SER A 305 -19.79 -5.25 -5.26
CA SER A 305 -21.08 -4.70 -4.81
C SER A 305 -22.25 -5.63 -5.11
N SER A 306 -22.25 -6.31 -6.27
CA SER A 306 -23.29 -7.30 -6.62
C SER A 306 -23.28 -8.52 -5.69
N ALA A 307 -22.15 -8.81 -5.03
CA ALA A 307 -22.02 -9.86 -4.03
C ALA A 307 -22.27 -9.36 -2.59
N GLY A 308 -22.68 -8.11 -2.41
CA GLY A 308 -23.03 -7.53 -1.11
C GLY A 308 -21.85 -6.94 -0.33
N PHE A 309 -20.70 -6.76 -0.97
CA PHE A 309 -19.54 -6.12 -0.35
C PHE A 309 -19.53 -4.61 -0.59
N TYR A 310 -18.97 -3.86 0.35
CA TYR A 310 -18.57 -2.47 0.13
C TYR A 310 -17.54 -2.42 -1.01
N ALA A 311 -17.80 -1.54 -1.97
CA ALA A 311 -16.92 -1.21 -3.07
C ALA A 311 -16.69 0.30 -3.05
N PRO A 312 -15.44 0.79 -3.05
CA PRO A 312 -15.15 2.22 -3.16
C PRO A 312 -15.57 2.78 -4.53
N GLY A 313 -15.49 4.09 -4.68
CA GLY A 313 -15.64 4.71 -6.00
C GLY A 313 -14.46 4.34 -6.90
N PRO A 314 -14.64 4.32 -8.23
CA PRO A 314 -13.51 4.18 -9.15
C PRO A 314 -12.59 5.39 -9.06
N PHE A 315 -11.32 5.21 -9.43
CA PHE A 315 -10.29 6.24 -9.35
C PHE A 315 -10.67 7.59 -9.97
N LYS A 316 -11.46 7.59 -11.05
CA LYS A 316 -11.91 8.84 -11.68
C LYS A 316 -12.76 9.72 -10.77
N GLU A 317 -13.57 9.10 -9.91
CA GLU A 317 -14.38 9.80 -8.90
C GLU A 317 -13.52 10.21 -7.69
N LEU A 318 -12.42 9.49 -7.44
CA LEU A 318 -11.46 9.81 -6.38
C LEU A 318 -10.73 11.14 -6.63
N ILE A 319 -10.47 11.50 -7.90
CA ILE A 319 -9.79 12.76 -8.30
C ILE A 319 -10.57 14.00 -7.85
N GLU A 320 -11.90 13.91 -7.73
CA GLU A 320 -12.78 15.03 -7.38
C GLU A 320 -12.85 15.27 -5.86
N LYS A 321 -12.62 14.22 -5.05
CA LYS A 321 -12.74 14.29 -3.58
C LYS A 321 -11.84 15.34 -2.89
N PRO A 322 -10.59 15.62 -3.31
CA PRO A 322 -9.75 16.62 -2.66
C PRO A 322 -10.11 18.08 -3.03
N GLU A 323 -11.10 18.31 -3.91
CA GLU A 323 -11.51 19.66 -4.30
C GLU A 323 -11.89 20.51 -3.07
N GLY A 324 -11.37 21.74 -3.00
CA GLY A 324 -11.57 22.63 -1.84
C GLY A 324 -10.80 22.23 -0.57
N VAL A 325 -10.00 21.16 -0.61
CA VAL A 325 -9.13 20.68 0.47
C VAL A 325 -7.66 20.83 0.11
N ILE A 326 -7.23 20.23 -1.00
CA ILE A 326 -5.85 20.30 -1.48
C ILE A 326 -5.78 20.32 -3.01
N SER A 327 -4.79 21.03 -3.56
CA SER A 327 -4.55 21.08 -5.01
C SER A 327 -4.05 19.74 -5.55
N LEU A 328 -4.50 19.35 -6.74
CA LEU A 328 -3.94 18.22 -7.50
C LEU A 328 -2.46 18.42 -7.88
N GLY A 329 -1.94 19.65 -7.81
CA GLY A 329 -0.50 19.92 -7.93
C GLY A 329 0.33 19.43 -6.75
N ALA A 330 -0.29 19.13 -5.60
CA ALA A 330 0.39 18.53 -4.46
C ALA A 330 0.64 17.03 -4.70
N LYS A 331 1.65 16.71 -5.52
CA LYS A 331 1.89 15.35 -6.05
C LYS A 331 3.16 14.65 -5.54
N MET A 332 3.77 15.17 -4.47
CA MET A 332 4.97 14.56 -3.89
C MET A 332 4.58 13.40 -2.96
N GLY A 333 5.31 12.28 -3.02
CA GLY A 333 4.94 11.06 -2.30
C GLY A 333 3.62 10.51 -2.83
N GLU A 334 2.66 10.29 -1.93
CA GLU A 334 1.27 9.96 -2.24
C GLU A 334 0.46 11.19 -2.63
N GLY A 335 0.91 12.39 -2.27
CA GLY A 335 0.30 13.66 -2.64
C GLY A 335 -1.19 13.76 -2.34
N TRP A 336 -1.95 14.36 -3.25
CA TRP A 336 -3.39 14.56 -3.13
C TRP A 336 -4.18 13.25 -2.99
N LEU A 337 -3.64 12.11 -3.45
CA LEU A 337 -4.29 10.80 -3.33
C LEU A 337 -4.54 10.45 -1.86
N LEU A 338 -3.56 10.72 -0.98
CA LEU A 338 -3.70 10.42 0.44
C LEU A 338 -4.88 11.17 1.08
N THR A 339 -5.04 12.44 0.72
CA THR A 339 -6.19 13.25 1.16
C THR A 339 -7.50 12.71 0.61
N ALA A 340 -7.51 12.35 -0.68
CA ALA A 340 -8.69 11.82 -1.35
C ALA A 340 -9.14 10.47 -0.75
N GLU A 341 -8.20 9.57 -0.48
CA GLU A 341 -8.43 8.28 0.20
C GLU A 341 -9.02 8.47 1.60
N MET A 342 -8.53 9.45 2.37
CA MET A 342 -9.12 9.77 3.68
C MET A 342 -10.58 10.21 3.56
N ILE A 343 -10.88 11.09 2.60
CA ILE A 343 -12.25 11.57 2.36
C ILE A 343 -13.14 10.41 1.90
N GLU A 344 -12.65 9.56 1.00
CA GLU A 344 -13.38 8.38 0.53
C GLU A 344 -13.71 7.41 1.66
N LEU A 345 -12.75 7.11 2.53
CA LEU A 345 -12.96 6.23 3.67
C LEU A 345 -14.03 6.78 4.62
N VAL A 346 -13.98 8.07 4.93
CA VAL A 346 -14.99 8.71 5.79
C VAL A 346 -16.39 8.60 5.15
N GLN A 347 -16.51 8.93 3.86
CA GLN A 347 -17.77 8.82 3.11
C GLN A 347 -18.24 7.35 2.98
N GLY A 348 -17.31 6.41 2.91
CA GLY A 348 -17.54 4.97 2.81
C GLY A 348 -17.88 4.27 4.14
N GLY A 349 -18.02 5.01 5.24
CA GLY A 349 -18.35 4.44 6.54
C GLY A 349 -17.15 3.90 7.33
N TYR A 350 -15.94 4.31 6.98
CA TYR A 350 -14.70 4.07 7.74
C TYR A 350 -14.19 5.37 8.35
N PRO A 351 -14.91 5.95 9.33
CA PRO A 351 -14.60 7.28 9.83
C PRO A 351 -13.37 7.31 10.74
N ASN A 352 -12.98 6.18 11.32
CA ASN A 352 -11.77 6.06 12.12
C ASN A 352 -10.61 5.75 11.18
N ILE A 353 -9.60 6.61 11.12
CA ILE A 353 -8.51 6.46 10.16
C ILE A 353 -7.18 6.47 10.88
N VAL A 354 -6.40 5.41 10.68
CA VAL A 354 -4.98 5.39 11.03
C VAL A 354 -4.20 5.90 9.82
N CYS A 355 -3.57 7.06 9.96
CA CYS A 355 -2.65 7.57 8.94
C CYS A 355 -1.22 7.13 9.30
N ALA A 356 -0.76 6.04 8.68
CA ALA A 356 0.51 5.40 8.96
C ALA A 356 1.65 6.09 8.18
N GLN A 357 2.61 6.67 8.90
CA GLN A 357 3.68 7.44 8.26
C GLN A 357 5.06 7.11 8.86
N PRO A 358 6.12 7.06 8.05
CA PRO A 358 7.48 7.10 8.53
C PRO A 358 7.73 8.40 9.30
N PHE A 359 8.53 8.34 10.36
CA PHE A 359 9.00 9.56 11.00
C PHE A 359 9.75 10.43 9.99
N GLY A 360 9.42 11.73 9.98
CA GLY A 360 10.02 12.70 9.06
C GLY A 360 9.58 12.55 7.59
N CYS A 361 8.50 11.82 7.29
CA CYS A 361 7.93 11.75 5.94
C CYS A 361 7.34 13.11 5.53
N LEU A 362 8.17 13.99 4.96
CA LEU A 362 7.77 15.35 4.57
C LEU A 362 6.49 15.41 3.72
N PRO A 363 6.28 14.57 2.70
CA PRO A 363 5.05 14.60 1.93
C PRO A 363 3.82 14.30 2.79
N ASN A 364 3.87 13.24 3.61
CA ASN A 364 2.74 12.85 4.47
C ASN A 364 2.46 13.91 5.55
N HIS A 365 3.49 14.58 6.08
CA HIS A 365 3.28 15.72 6.97
C HIS A 365 2.43 16.84 6.36
N ILE A 366 2.55 17.08 5.05
CA ILE A 366 1.79 18.11 4.34
C ILE A 366 0.41 17.58 3.93
N VAL A 367 0.38 16.48 3.18
CA VAL A 367 -0.84 15.99 2.51
C VAL A 367 -1.69 15.08 3.40
N GLY A 368 -1.08 14.36 4.34
CA GLY A 368 -1.78 13.54 5.32
C GLY A 368 -2.09 14.32 6.59
N LYS A 369 -1.08 14.46 7.46
CA LYS A 369 -1.22 15.13 8.77
C LYS A 369 -1.71 16.57 8.64
N GLY A 370 -1.19 17.33 7.67
CA GLY A 370 -1.58 18.73 7.45
C GLY A 370 -3.05 18.91 7.06
N MET A 371 -3.67 17.91 6.42
CA MET A 371 -5.05 17.98 5.96
C MET A 371 -6.08 17.49 6.99
N VAL A 372 -5.65 16.85 8.08
CA VAL A 372 -6.54 16.29 9.11
C VAL A 372 -7.55 17.31 9.62
N ASN A 373 -7.11 18.52 9.93
CA ASN A 373 -7.97 19.57 10.51
C ASN A 373 -9.03 20.03 9.51
N LYS A 374 -8.65 20.20 8.24
CA LYS A 374 -9.57 20.57 7.16
C LYS A 374 -10.60 19.47 6.90
N ILE A 375 -10.17 18.21 6.91
CA ILE A 375 -11.07 17.05 6.75
C ILE A 375 -12.05 16.97 7.93
N ARG A 376 -11.58 17.10 9.17
CA ARG A 376 -12.44 17.10 10.37
C ARG A 376 -13.47 18.24 10.37
N ALA A 377 -13.11 19.41 9.85
CA ALA A 377 -14.04 20.53 9.71
C ALA A 377 -15.16 20.23 8.68
N LEU A 378 -14.83 19.52 7.60
CA LEU A 378 -15.81 19.11 6.57
C LEU A 378 -16.62 17.87 6.98
N TYR A 379 -16.00 16.98 7.75
CA TYR A 379 -16.56 15.70 8.18
C TYR A 379 -16.34 15.53 9.69
N PRO A 380 -17.21 16.06 10.56
CA PRO A 380 -17.04 16.02 12.02
C PRO A 380 -16.98 14.60 12.61
N VAL A 381 -17.53 13.63 11.88
CA VAL A 381 -17.46 12.20 12.20
C VAL A 381 -16.05 11.62 12.05
N ALA A 382 -15.16 12.25 11.27
CA ALA A 382 -13.81 11.77 11.00
C ALA A 382 -12.93 11.75 12.26
N ASN A 383 -12.46 10.57 12.63
CA ASN A 383 -11.56 10.30 13.75
C ASN A 383 -10.20 9.83 13.20
N ILE A 384 -9.38 10.80 12.76
CA ILE A 384 -8.11 10.53 12.08
C ILE A 384 -6.95 10.64 13.07
N THR A 385 -6.13 9.60 13.18
CA THR A 385 -4.95 9.56 14.06
C THR A 385 -3.70 9.26 13.23
N PRO A 386 -2.79 10.23 13.07
CA PRO A 386 -1.47 9.99 12.47
C PRO A 386 -0.59 9.17 13.42
N ILE A 387 0.00 8.08 12.92
CA ILE A 387 0.91 7.21 13.69
C ILE A 387 2.27 7.19 12.99
N ASP A 388 3.29 7.63 13.74
CA ASP A 388 4.67 7.68 13.29
C ASP A 388 5.38 6.34 13.56
N TYR A 389 5.93 5.76 12.49
CA TYR A 389 6.73 4.54 12.53
C TYR A 389 8.21 4.89 12.31
N ASP A 390 9.06 4.41 13.22
CA ASP A 390 10.48 4.73 13.30
C ASP A 390 11.20 3.65 14.11
N PRO A 391 12.51 3.39 13.87
CA PRO A 391 13.28 2.43 14.67
C PRO A 391 13.37 2.77 16.16
N SER A 392 13.27 4.04 16.54
CA SER A 392 13.37 4.51 17.93
C SER A 392 12.02 4.52 18.67
N ALA A 393 10.90 4.53 17.93
CA ALA A 393 9.57 4.53 18.51
C ALA A 393 9.18 3.11 18.96
N THR A 394 8.79 2.96 20.23
CA THR A 394 8.34 1.66 20.73
C THR A 394 6.99 1.29 20.12
N LYS A 395 6.83 0.01 19.76
CA LYS A 395 5.56 -0.56 19.31
C LYS A 395 4.40 -0.24 20.27
N VAL A 396 4.66 -0.33 21.57
CA VAL A 396 3.67 -0.03 22.63
C VAL A 396 3.14 1.40 22.55
N ASN A 397 4.01 2.39 22.26
CA ASN A 397 3.57 3.78 22.12
C ASN A 397 2.60 3.96 20.93
N GLN A 398 2.90 3.32 19.79
CA GLN A 398 2.04 3.36 18.61
C GLN A 398 0.70 2.69 18.87
N GLU A 399 0.72 1.48 19.47
CA GLU A 399 -0.50 0.75 19.83
C GLU A 399 -1.37 1.50 20.84
N ASN A 400 -0.77 2.18 21.83
CA ASN A 400 -1.53 2.97 22.80
C ASN A 400 -2.27 4.14 22.14
N ARG A 401 -1.64 4.84 21.19
CA ARG A 401 -2.30 5.92 20.45
C ARG A 401 -3.47 5.39 19.61
N ILE A 402 -3.32 4.22 19.00
CA ILE A 402 -4.39 3.56 18.26
C ILE A 402 -5.50 3.12 19.23
N LYS A 403 -5.18 2.52 20.38
CA LYS A 403 -6.16 2.12 21.40
C LYS A 403 -6.98 3.30 21.91
N LEU A 404 -6.37 4.47 22.09
CA LEU A 404 -7.10 5.69 22.45
C LEU A 404 -8.09 6.10 21.35
N MET A 405 -7.68 6.07 20.08
CA MET A 405 -8.59 6.30 18.95
C MET A 405 -9.74 5.29 18.92
N LEU A 406 -9.45 4.01 19.18
CA LEU A 406 -10.44 2.93 19.20
C LEU A 406 -11.40 3.04 20.40
N ALA A 407 -10.96 3.54 21.55
CA ALA A 407 -11.83 3.76 22.70
C ALA A 407 -12.95 4.76 22.35
N VAL A 408 -12.60 5.89 21.73
CA VAL A 408 -13.57 6.88 21.21
C VAL A 408 -14.48 6.26 20.15
N ALA A 409 -13.93 5.41 19.29
CA ALA A 409 -14.71 4.73 18.26
C ALA A 409 -15.72 3.72 18.82
N LYS A 410 -15.35 2.98 19.87
CA LYS A 410 -16.21 2.02 20.59
C LYS A 410 -17.34 2.77 21.30
N GLU A 411 -17.03 3.86 21.99
CA GLU A 411 -18.04 4.72 22.64
C GLU A 411 -19.08 5.26 21.63
N ARG A 412 -18.63 5.73 20.46
CA ARG A 412 -19.52 6.19 19.39
C ARG A 412 -20.38 5.07 18.77
N LEU A 413 -19.86 3.84 18.76
CA LEU A 413 -20.60 2.67 18.28
C LEU A 413 -21.71 2.27 19.26
N GLU A 414 -21.46 2.38 20.57
CA GLU A 414 -22.41 2.08 21.64
C GLU A 414 -23.44 3.21 21.83
N ASN A 415 -23.02 4.47 21.68
CA ASN A 415 -23.84 5.66 21.86
C ASN A 415 -23.82 6.52 20.58
N PRO A 416 -24.70 6.24 19.59
CA PRO A 416 -24.76 7.00 18.35
C PRO A 416 -25.32 8.41 18.59
N ALA A 417 -24.46 9.35 18.97
CA ALA A 417 -24.81 10.76 19.05
C ALA A 417 -24.62 11.43 17.67
N PRO A 418 -25.43 12.45 17.31
CA PRO A 418 -25.16 13.27 16.14
C PRO A 418 -23.77 13.89 16.27
N ALA A 419 -22.92 13.74 15.25
CA ALA A 419 -21.59 14.36 15.26
C ALA A 419 -21.77 15.89 15.30
N GLN A 420 -21.45 16.49 16.44
CA GLN A 420 -21.49 17.95 16.58
C GLN A 420 -20.31 18.57 15.82
N PRO A 421 -20.48 19.77 15.23
CA PRO A 421 -19.36 20.51 14.65
C PRO A 421 -18.29 20.71 15.71
N LEU A 422 -17.04 20.34 15.38
CA LEU A 422 -15.91 20.55 16.28
C LEU A 422 -15.65 22.06 16.43
N THR A 423 -15.33 22.48 17.65
CA THR A 423 -14.87 23.85 17.91
C THR A 423 -13.50 24.09 17.26
N ALA A 424 -13.14 25.36 17.02
CA ALA A 424 -11.82 25.71 16.47
C ALA A 424 -10.66 25.17 17.33
N GLU A 425 -10.87 25.05 18.64
CA GLU A 425 -9.88 24.53 19.60
C GLU A 425 -9.74 23.00 19.51
N GLU A 426 -10.85 22.27 19.33
CA GLU A 426 -10.84 20.82 19.08
C GLU A 426 -10.25 20.48 17.71
N ILE A 427 -10.49 21.32 16.70
CA ILE A 427 -9.87 21.22 15.38
C ILE A 427 -8.35 21.44 15.48
N ALA A 428 -7.88 22.33 16.36
CA ALA A 428 -6.45 22.60 16.56
C ALA A 428 -5.70 21.51 17.35
N GLY A 429 -6.38 20.44 17.78
CA GLY A 429 -5.79 19.34 18.55
C GLY A 429 -5.91 19.50 20.07
N GLY A 430 -6.77 20.39 20.55
CA GLY A 430 -7.20 20.42 21.95
C GLY A 430 -7.87 19.12 22.35
N ALA A 431 -7.82 18.77 23.65
CA ALA A 431 -8.48 17.58 24.16
C ALA A 431 -10.00 17.66 23.86
N PRO A 432 -10.64 16.58 23.39
CA PRO A 432 -12.09 16.58 23.17
C PRO A 432 -12.79 16.91 24.50
N THR A 433 -13.78 17.79 24.45
CA THR A 433 -14.65 17.97 25.61
C THR A 433 -15.57 16.75 25.72
N VAL A 434 -15.19 15.79 26.57
CA VAL A 434 -16.08 14.67 26.91
C VAL A 434 -17.31 15.28 27.59
N GLY A 435 -18.48 15.11 26.97
CA GLY A 435 -19.72 15.73 27.42
C GLY A 435 -19.95 15.48 28.91
N ARG A 436 -19.97 16.55 29.71
CA ARG A 436 -20.50 16.48 31.06
C ARG A 436 -21.99 16.20 30.94
N HIS A 437 -22.41 14.97 31.19
CA HIS A 437 -23.80 14.74 31.55
C HIS A 437 -24.11 15.60 32.77
N PRO A 438 -25.20 16.39 32.77
CA PRO A 438 -25.66 17.00 34.01
C PRO A 438 -26.05 15.86 34.94
N MET A 439 -25.31 15.72 36.05
CA MET A 439 -25.78 14.91 37.17
C MET A 439 -27.13 15.50 37.59
N THR A 440 -28.19 14.76 37.32
CA THR A 440 -29.50 15.02 37.91
C THR A 440 -29.37 14.63 39.38
N VAL A 441 -29.55 15.64 40.24
CA VAL A 441 -29.58 15.51 41.70
C VAL A 441 -30.88 14.82 42.13
#